data_AF-A0AAJ0DEE4-F1
#
_entry.id   AF-A0AAJ0DEE4-F1
#
_cell.length_a   1.000
_cell.length_b   1.000
_cell.length_c   1.000
_cell.angle_alpha   90.00
_cell.angle_beta   90.00
_cell.angle_gamma   90.00
#
_symmetry.space_group_name_H-M   'P 1'
#
loop_
_entity.id
_entity.type
_entity.pdbx_description
1 polymer ?
#
loop_
_entity_poly.entity_id
_entity_poly.type
_entity_poly.pdbx_seq_one_letter_code
_entity_poly.pdbx_strand_id
1 'polypeptide(L)'
;MSSKPQESAAEDGWTHIKRGKGARHSKPTPSRPDPDRTMTVEILQANYEKCKRLWEASSCRKEFLQILDKKQPDDGWQLDSAICIASGSFSQIHTQRGKRGMLQFAAFMDTIIHVQKTSDEQIKVYAEELVYNDIDIAFLTSLGVTVIVHSDPNKAQQSLQDPALFSHMGPQSMVFELYIDPWEPALRRLLKADPKLLVGSQPEKKLLSLVQAFPSATECDDRALIKKFDKERASYYLPQFDEDLGIFEGLRVCWKEPVDDESQISAKATSFL
;
A
#
# COMPACT_ATOMS: atom_id res chain seq x y z
N MET A 1 18.00 56.11 32.56
CA MET A 1 17.46 57.09 31.59
C MET A 1 17.11 56.35 30.31
N SER A 2 15.81 56.19 30.04
CA SER A 2 15.27 55.51 28.86
C SER A 2 15.60 56.26 27.58
N SER A 3 16.01 55.54 26.54
CA SER A 3 15.98 56.02 25.16
C SER A 3 15.05 55.09 24.37
N LYS A 4 13.82 55.58 24.12
CA LYS A 4 12.85 54.93 23.23
C LYS A 4 13.36 55.00 21.78
N PRO A 5 13.25 53.94 20.97
CA PRO A 5 13.33 54.08 19.53
C PRO A 5 12.10 54.82 19.02
N GLN A 6 12.36 55.82 18.19
CA GLN A 6 11.40 56.75 17.62
C GLN A 6 10.76 56.12 16.38
N GLU A 7 9.46 55.83 16.47
CA GLU A 7 8.64 55.33 15.37
C GLU A 7 8.23 56.53 14.52
N SER A 8 8.93 56.78 13.41
CA SER A 8 8.48 57.73 12.40
C SER A 8 7.51 57.03 11.46
N ALA A 9 6.23 57.31 11.62
CA ALA A 9 5.21 56.99 10.64
C ALA A 9 5.51 57.74 9.33
N ALA A 10 5.76 57.01 8.25
CA ALA A 10 5.65 57.51 6.90
C ALA A 10 4.42 56.83 6.28
N GLU A 11 3.47 57.65 5.84
CA GLU A 11 2.28 57.27 5.10
C GLU A 11 2.69 56.78 3.70
N ASP A 12 3.05 55.51 3.61
CA ASP A 12 2.94 54.72 2.39
C ASP A 12 3.02 53.25 2.80
N GLY A 13 1.93 52.52 2.61
CA GLY A 13 1.66 51.18 3.16
C GLY A 13 2.49 50.04 2.60
N TRP A 14 3.81 50.19 2.51
CA TRP A 14 4.75 49.14 2.13
C TRP A 14 5.92 49.05 3.10
N THR A 15 5.97 47.96 3.87
CA THR A 15 7.06 47.65 4.79
C THR A 15 8.30 47.17 4.01
N HIS A 16 9.33 48.00 3.93
CA HIS A 16 10.62 47.62 3.34
C HIS A 16 11.40 46.70 4.30
N ILE A 17 11.39 45.39 4.07
CA ILE A 17 12.23 44.44 4.81
C ILE A 17 13.64 44.44 4.19
N LYS A 18 14.63 44.94 4.94
CA LYS A 18 16.05 44.81 4.58
C LYS A 18 16.46 43.33 4.65
N ARG A 19 16.84 42.74 3.51
CA ARG A 19 17.40 41.38 3.44
C ARG A 19 18.79 41.36 4.09
N GLY A 20 18.86 40.91 5.34
CA GLY A 20 20.12 40.49 5.95
C GLY A 20 20.66 39.22 5.28
N LYS A 21 21.95 39.19 4.97
CA LYS A 21 22.68 37.97 4.59
C LYS A 21 22.78 37.04 5.82
N GLY A 22 21.71 36.30 6.10
CA GLY A 22 21.71 35.21 7.07
C GLY A 22 22.13 33.91 6.40
N ALA A 23 23.16 33.27 6.94
CA ALA A 23 23.55 31.91 6.58
C ALA A 23 22.32 30.99 6.65
N ARG A 24 22.06 30.25 5.56
CA ARG A 24 21.01 29.24 5.53
C ARG A 24 21.36 28.14 6.53
N HIS A 25 20.73 28.16 7.70
CA HIS A 25 20.57 26.96 8.50
C HIS A 25 19.85 25.93 7.63
N SER A 26 20.55 24.87 7.25
CA SER A 26 19.94 23.66 6.70
C SER A 26 18.84 23.22 7.67
N LYS A 27 17.61 23.10 7.18
CA LYS A 27 16.52 22.49 7.97
C LYS A 27 17.00 21.10 8.42
N PRO A 28 16.88 20.75 9.71
CA PRO A 28 17.21 19.42 10.17
C PRO A 28 16.34 18.41 9.44
N THR A 29 16.97 17.36 8.91
CA THR A 29 16.32 16.16 8.39
C THR A 29 15.31 15.67 9.44
N PRO A 30 14.05 15.35 9.09
CA PRO A 30 13.12 14.82 10.07
C PRO A 30 13.69 13.51 10.63
N SER A 31 14.11 13.54 11.91
CA SER A 31 14.53 12.35 12.63
C SER A 31 13.34 11.41 12.72
N ARG A 32 13.57 10.11 12.43
CA ARG A 32 12.56 9.08 12.71
C ARG A 32 12.15 9.21 14.18
N PRO A 33 10.84 9.17 14.51
CA PRO A 33 10.40 9.22 15.89
C PRO A 33 11.04 8.06 16.66
N ASP A 34 11.47 8.32 17.90
CA ASP A 34 12.02 7.27 18.74
C ASP A 34 10.97 6.18 18.97
N PRO A 35 11.37 4.89 18.93
CA PRO A 35 10.46 3.79 19.22
C PRO A 35 9.90 3.91 20.64
N ASP A 36 8.61 3.62 20.80
CA ASP A 36 7.97 3.60 22.10
C ASP A 36 8.59 2.51 22.95
N ARG A 37 9.33 2.89 24.00
CA ARG A 37 9.98 1.94 24.91
C ARG A 37 8.98 1.13 25.74
N THR A 38 7.70 1.53 25.74
CA THR A 38 6.63 0.80 26.42
C THR A 38 5.94 -0.22 25.51
N MET A 39 6.18 -0.16 24.19
CA MET A 39 5.57 -1.09 23.26
C MET A 39 6.22 -2.47 23.36
N THR A 40 5.40 -3.50 23.45
CA THR A 40 5.83 -4.90 23.47
C THR A 40 5.05 -5.71 22.45
N VAL A 41 5.54 -6.92 22.14
CA VAL A 41 4.84 -7.85 21.23
C VAL A 41 3.46 -8.20 21.76
N GLU A 42 3.30 -8.38 23.08
CA GLU A 42 2.02 -8.69 23.72
C GLU A 42 1.01 -7.55 23.57
N ILE A 43 1.47 -6.30 23.64
CA ILE A 43 0.62 -5.12 23.39
C ILE A 43 0.20 -5.09 21.92
N LEU A 44 1.10 -5.37 20.98
CA LEU A 44 0.76 -5.46 19.57
C LEU A 44 -0.24 -6.58 19.28
N GLN A 45 -0.07 -7.75 19.90
CA GLN A 45 -1.02 -8.86 19.81
C GLN A 45 -2.40 -8.48 20.36
N ALA A 46 -2.45 -7.83 21.53
CA ALA A 46 -3.72 -7.36 22.10
C ALA A 46 -4.41 -6.32 21.19
N ASN A 47 -3.63 -5.40 20.58
CA ASN A 47 -4.12 -4.42 19.63
C ASN A 47 -4.61 -5.07 18.33
N TYR A 48 -3.88 -6.05 17.82
CA TYR A 48 -4.28 -6.84 16.66
C TYR A 48 -5.60 -7.55 16.92
N GLU A 49 -5.72 -8.27 18.03
CA GLU A 49 -6.95 -8.98 18.40
C GLU A 49 -8.15 -8.03 18.56
N LYS A 50 -7.92 -6.82 19.08
CA LYS A 50 -8.96 -5.78 19.11
C LYS A 50 -9.36 -5.32 17.72
N CYS A 51 -8.40 -5.04 16.83
CA CYS A 51 -8.66 -4.61 15.46
C CYS A 51 -9.34 -5.72 14.64
N LYS A 52 -8.90 -6.98 14.82
CA LYS A 52 -9.49 -8.18 14.22
C LYS A 52 -10.96 -8.32 14.59
N ARG A 53 -11.31 -8.25 15.87
CA ARG A 53 -12.72 -8.30 16.31
C ARG A 53 -13.55 -7.15 15.73
N LEU A 54 -12.97 -5.94 15.65
CA LEU A 54 -13.64 -4.78 15.08
C LEU A 54 -13.92 -4.99 13.58
N TRP A 55 -12.91 -5.43 12.83
CA TRP A 55 -13.05 -5.80 11.41
C TRP A 55 -14.11 -6.90 11.23
N GLU A 56 -14.04 -7.98 12.01
CA GLU A 56 -14.96 -9.12 11.96
C GLU A 56 -16.43 -8.73 12.16
N ALA A 57 -16.70 -7.76 13.03
CA ALA A 57 -18.03 -7.27 13.33
C ALA A 57 -18.59 -6.30 12.27
N SER A 58 -17.74 -5.70 11.43
CA SER A 58 -18.12 -4.61 10.53
C SER A 58 -19.01 -5.06 9.36
N SER A 59 -19.87 -4.14 8.90
CA SER A 59 -20.59 -4.22 7.61
C SER A 59 -19.62 -4.29 6.43
N CYS A 60 -18.58 -3.46 6.49
CA CYS A 60 -17.51 -3.38 5.49
C CYS A 60 -16.91 -4.74 5.14
N ARG A 61 -16.54 -5.53 6.17
CA ARG A 61 -16.04 -6.89 5.97
C ARG A 61 -17.04 -7.76 5.23
N LYS A 62 -18.31 -7.76 5.64
CA LYS A 62 -19.33 -8.63 5.03
C LYS A 62 -19.48 -8.34 3.54
N GLU A 63 -19.58 -7.06 3.18
CA GLU A 63 -19.67 -6.63 1.78
C GLU A 63 -18.38 -6.95 1.00
N PHE A 64 -17.22 -6.73 1.61
CA PHE A 64 -15.94 -7.03 0.98
C PHE A 64 -15.77 -8.52 0.69
N LEU A 65 -16.09 -9.39 1.65
CA LEU A 65 -16.02 -10.84 1.44
C LEU A 65 -17.07 -11.32 0.42
N GLN A 66 -18.25 -10.71 0.38
CA GLN A 66 -19.25 -10.98 -0.68
C GLN A 66 -18.74 -10.61 -2.08
N ILE A 67 -17.97 -9.52 -2.21
CA ILE A 67 -17.31 -9.19 -3.48
C ILE A 67 -16.34 -10.30 -3.86
N LEU A 68 -15.52 -10.78 -2.91
CA LEU A 68 -14.57 -11.87 -3.18
C LEU A 68 -15.28 -13.16 -3.58
N ASP A 69 -16.38 -13.53 -2.90
CA ASP A 69 -17.16 -14.73 -3.24
C ASP A 69 -17.78 -14.61 -4.63
N LYS A 70 -18.38 -13.46 -4.94
CA LYS A 70 -19.04 -13.21 -6.23
C LYS A 70 -18.07 -13.16 -7.41
N LYS A 71 -16.83 -12.77 -7.16
CA LYS A 71 -15.78 -12.58 -8.17
C LYS A 71 -14.73 -13.68 -8.19
N GLN A 72 -14.92 -14.69 -7.35
CA GLN A 72 -14.08 -15.87 -7.33
C GLN A 72 -14.17 -16.60 -8.69
N PRO A 73 -13.03 -16.94 -9.31
CA PRO A 73 -13.01 -17.81 -10.48
C PRO A 73 -13.59 -19.21 -10.20
N ASP A 74 -14.02 -19.94 -11.23
CA ASP A 74 -14.60 -21.28 -11.09
C ASP A 74 -13.64 -22.29 -10.43
N ASP A 75 -12.34 -22.17 -10.68
CA ASP A 75 -11.28 -22.96 -10.06
C ASP A 75 -10.84 -22.40 -8.69
N GLY A 76 -11.50 -21.35 -8.19
CA GLY A 76 -11.12 -20.66 -6.97
C GLY A 76 -9.98 -19.65 -7.18
N TRP A 77 -9.49 -19.08 -6.09
CA TRP A 77 -8.43 -18.06 -6.20
C TRP A 77 -7.06 -18.67 -6.55
N GLN A 78 -6.79 -19.94 -6.20
CA GLN A 78 -5.54 -20.64 -6.50
C GLN A 78 -4.29 -19.82 -6.16
N LEU A 79 -4.24 -19.24 -4.96
CA LEU A 79 -3.15 -18.36 -4.54
C LEU A 79 -2.02 -19.17 -3.88
N ASP A 80 -0.77 -18.86 -4.19
CA ASP A 80 0.41 -19.46 -3.55
C ASP A 80 1.03 -18.57 -2.46
N SER A 81 0.72 -17.27 -2.53
CA SER A 81 1.35 -16.25 -1.71
C SER A 81 0.43 -15.05 -1.49
N ALA A 82 0.59 -14.42 -0.33
CA ALA A 82 -0.07 -13.18 0.05
C ALA A 82 0.96 -12.22 0.62
N ILE A 83 1.00 -10.99 0.11
CA ILE A 83 2.02 -10.00 0.46
C ILE A 83 1.32 -8.72 0.94
N CYS A 84 1.67 -8.25 2.13
CA CYS A 84 1.27 -6.94 2.63
C CYS A 84 2.44 -5.96 2.53
N ILE A 85 2.23 -4.82 1.86
CA ILE A 85 3.24 -3.77 1.68
C ILE A 85 2.72 -2.42 2.14
N ALA A 86 3.63 -1.56 2.59
CA ALA A 86 3.36 -0.17 2.99
C ALA A 86 2.39 -0.03 4.19
N SER A 87 2.34 -1.02 5.09
CA SER A 87 1.47 -0.95 6.29
C SER A 87 1.93 0.05 7.34
N GLY A 88 3.17 0.54 7.25
CA GLY A 88 3.84 1.26 8.33
C GLY A 88 4.20 0.36 9.50
N SER A 89 4.91 0.94 10.47
CA SER A 89 5.28 0.26 11.72
C SER A 89 4.07 0.16 12.65
N PHE A 90 3.91 -1.01 13.30
CA PHE A 90 2.85 -1.25 14.27
C PHE A 90 3.21 -0.73 15.67
N SER A 91 4.51 -0.59 15.95
CA SER A 91 5.05 -0.22 17.26
C SER A 91 5.38 1.27 17.43
N GLN A 92 5.40 2.08 16.36
CA GLN A 92 5.71 3.51 16.45
C GLN A 92 4.54 4.37 16.95
N ILE A 93 4.83 5.45 17.70
CA ILE A 93 3.87 6.38 18.34
C ILE A 93 3.24 7.33 17.31
N HIS A 94 2.51 6.77 16.36
CA HIS A 94 1.60 7.50 15.49
C HIS A 94 0.23 6.86 15.61
N THR A 95 -0.45 7.10 16.72
CA THR A 95 -1.69 6.39 17.13
C THR A 95 -2.72 6.25 16.01
N GLN A 96 -2.91 7.28 15.18
CA GLN A 96 -3.82 7.22 14.04
C GLN A 96 -3.31 6.35 12.89
N ARG A 97 -2.02 6.47 12.52
CA ARG A 97 -1.41 5.64 11.47
C ARG A 97 -1.26 4.18 11.91
N GLY A 98 -0.88 3.94 13.16
CA GLY A 98 -0.76 2.61 13.76
C GLY A 98 -2.11 1.91 13.89
N LYS A 99 -3.17 2.61 14.33
CA LYS A 99 -4.54 2.05 14.35
C LYS A 99 -5.00 1.68 12.94
N ARG A 100 -4.78 2.57 11.96
CA ARG A 100 -5.12 2.29 10.56
C ARG A 100 -4.37 1.08 10.02
N GLY A 101 -3.04 1.06 10.14
CA GLY A 101 -2.21 -0.03 9.67
C GLY A 101 -2.59 -1.37 10.32
N MET A 102 -2.83 -1.39 11.63
CA MET A 102 -3.25 -2.60 12.35
C MET A 102 -4.61 -3.13 11.88
N LEU A 103 -5.58 -2.24 11.63
CA LEU A 103 -6.91 -2.63 11.16
C LEU A 103 -6.89 -3.12 9.70
N GLN A 104 -6.13 -2.44 8.83
CA GLN A 104 -5.89 -2.88 7.46
C GLN A 104 -5.15 -4.22 7.42
N PHE A 105 -4.19 -4.43 8.32
CA PHE A 105 -3.48 -5.70 8.46
C PHE A 105 -4.40 -6.82 8.97
N ALA A 106 -5.32 -6.53 9.88
CA ALA A 106 -6.36 -7.49 10.28
C ALA A 106 -7.25 -7.88 9.10
N ALA A 107 -7.64 -6.92 8.24
CA ALA A 107 -8.38 -7.21 7.01
C ALA A 107 -7.57 -8.07 6.04
N PHE A 108 -6.27 -7.82 5.89
CA PHE A 108 -5.36 -8.66 5.09
C PHE A 108 -5.35 -10.12 5.58
N MET A 109 -5.13 -10.33 6.88
CA MET A 109 -5.08 -11.68 7.47
C MET A 109 -6.42 -12.42 7.33
N ASP A 110 -7.54 -11.74 7.57
CA ASP A 110 -8.88 -12.31 7.39
C ASP A 110 -9.18 -12.63 5.91
N THR A 111 -8.69 -11.82 4.98
CA THR A 111 -8.80 -12.08 3.54
C THR A 111 -8.12 -13.39 3.18
N ILE A 112 -6.90 -13.63 3.67
CA ILE A 112 -6.15 -14.88 3.44
C ILE A 112 -6.95 -16.08 3.94
N ILE A 113 -7.45 -16.01 5.17
CA ILE A 113 -8.29 -17.06 5.75
C ILE A 113 -9.53 -17.32 4.88
N HIS A 114 -10.15 -16.27 4.36
CA HIS A 114 -11.35 -16.39 3.54
C HIS A 114 -11.08 -17.03 2.18
N VAL A 115 -10.08 -16.55 1.44
CA VAL A 115 -9.77 -17.06 0.09
C VAL A 115 -9.18 -18.48 0.12
N GLN A 116 -8.49 -18.85 1.21
CA GLN A 116 -7.92 -20.18 1.37
C GLN A 116 -8.97 -21.27 1.65
N LYS A 117 -10.21 -20.94 2.06
CA LYS A 117 -11.27 -21.93 2.32
C LYS A 117 -11.56 -22.88 1.15
N THR A 118 -11.16 -22.48 -0.06
CA THR A 118 -11.40 -23.21 -1.31
C THR A 118 -10.16 -23.91 -1.85
N SER A 119 -9.03 -23.84 -1.14
CA SER A 119 -7.75 -24.45 -1.53
C SER A 119 -7.21 -25.33 -0.41
N ASP A 120 -6.72 -26.52 -0.78
CA ASP A 120 -6.00 -27.40 0.16
C ASP A 120 -4.57 -26.92 0.41
N GLU A 121 -4.04 -26.03 -0.45
CA GLU A 121 -2.69 -25.50 -0.32
C GLU A 121 -2.61 -24.31 0.64
N GLN A 122 -1.54 -24.29 1.43
CA GLN A 122 -1.28 -23.20 2.36
C GLN A 122 -0.68 -21.98 1.64
N ILE A 123 -1.35 -20.83 1.76
CA ILE A 123 -0.85 -19.56 1.22
C ILE A 123 0.33 -19.09 2.07
N LYS A 124 1.47 -18.81 1.44
CA LYS A 124 2.64 -18.24 2.12
C LYS A 124 2.40 -16.75 2.37
N VAL A 125 2.57 -16.30 3.61
CA VAL A 125 2.24 -14.93 4.01
C VAL A 125 3.51 -14.12 4.23
N TYR A 126 3.61 -12.98 3.55
CA TYR A 126 4.74 -12.07 3.61
C TYR A 126 4.31 -10.66 3.99
N ALA A 127 5.22 -9.93 4.62
CA ALA A 127 5.08 -8.50 4.86
C ALA A 127 6.39 -7.76 4.57
N GLU A 128 6.29 -6.55 4.03
CA GLU A 128 7.43 -5.71 3.72
C GLU A 128 7.12 -4.23 4.05
N GLU A 129 8.02 -3.61 4.82
CA GLU A 129 7.98 -2.20 5.19
C GLU A 129 9.38 -1.72 5.65
N LEU A 130 9.76 -0.48 5.34
CA LEU A 130 11.06 0.10 5.74
C LEU A 130 11.20 0.39 7.21
N VAL A 131 10.07 0.72 7.82
CA VAL A 131 10.04 1.25 9.17
C VAL A 131 9.80 0.17 10.22
N TYR A 132 9.73 -1.11 9.81
CA TYR A 132 9.71 -2.23 10.75
C TYR A 132 10.96 -2.25 11.61
N ASN A 133 10.75 -2.44 12.90
CA ASN A 133 11.78 -2.72 13.89
C ASN A 133 11.65 -4.16 14.42
N ASP A 134 12.53 -4.54 15.34
CA ASP A 134 12.57 -5.89 15.90
C ASP A 134 11.24 -6.30 16.58
N ILE A 135 10.52 -5.35 17.18
CA ILE A 135 9.22 -5.59 17.81
C ILE A 135 8.15 -5.89 16.75
N ASP A 136 8.12 -5.11 15.66
CA ASP A 136 7.22 -5.35 14.52
C ASP A 136 7.48 -6.74 13.90
N ILE A 137 8.76 -7.08 13.70
CA ILE A 137 9.17 -8.36 13.11
C ILE A 137 8.78 -9.52 14.03
N ALA A 138 9.04 -9.43 15.33
CA ALA A 138 8.66 -10.46 16.29
C ALA A 138 7.14 -10.65 16.36
N PHE A 139 6.38 -9.55 16.33
CA PHE A 139 4.91 -9.59 16.26
C PHE A 139 4.41 -10.28 14.99
N LEU A 140 4.89 -9.88 13.81
CA LEU A 140 4.49 -10.49 12.54
C LEU A 140 4.86 -11.98 12.47
N THR A 141 6.06 -12.33 12.94
CA THR A 141 6.51 -13.72 13.03
C THR A 141 5.59 -14.55 13.94
N SER A 142 5.12 -13.98 15.05
CA SER A 142 4.17 -14.65 15.95
C SER A 142 2.81 -14.97 15.29
N LEU A 143 2.47 -14.30 14.20
CA LEU A 143 1.28 -14.54 13.39
C LEU A 143 1.54 -15.45 12.17
N GLY A 144 2.75 -16.00 12.03
CA GLY A 144 3.15 -16.84 10.89
C GLY A 144 3.48 -16.04 9.62
N VAL A 145 3.75 -14.73 9.74
CA VAL A 145 4.10 -13.87 8.61
C VAL A 145 5.62 -13.79 8.47
N THR A 146 6.12 -14.03 7.26
CA THR A 146 7.54 -13.88 6.93
C THR A 146 7.83 -12.43 6.55
N VAL A 147 8.65 -11.74 7.34
CA VAL A 147 9.08 -10.38 7.00
C VAL A 147 10.21 -10.41 5.98
N ILE A 148 10.04 -9.69 4.88
CA ILE A 148 11.05 -9.57 3.83
C ILE A 148 12.04 -8.50 4.28
N VAL A 149 13.24 -8.94 4.68
CA VAL A 149 14.31 -8.04 5.17
C VAL A 149 15.18 -7.59 4.00
N HIS A 150 15.47 -6.29 3.95
CA HIS A 150 16.32 -5.70 2.91
C HIS A 150 17.77 -6.12 3.06
N SER A 151 18.36 -6.55 1.95
CA SER A 151 19.74 -7.05 1.91
C SER A 151 20.80 -5.97 2.24
N ASP A 152 20.43 -4.69 2.14
CA ASP A 152 21.32 -3.55 2.38
C ASP A 152 20.63 -2.49 3.28
N PRO A 153 21.01 -2.37 4.56
CA PRO A 153 20.43 -1.40 5.48
C PRO A 153 20.67 0.07 5.06
N ASN A 154 21.68 0.34 4.22
CA ASN A 154 21.91 1.69 3.67
C ASN A 154 21.00 1.99 2.47
N LYS A 155 20.35 0.98 1.90
CA LYS A 155 19.29 1.12 0.88
C LYS A 155 17.89 0.94 1.45
N ALA A 156 17.73 0.65 2.75
CA ALA A 156 16.47 0.60 3.49
C ALA A 156 15.73 1.96 3.58
N GLN A 157 16.06 2.92 2.73
CA GLN A 157 15.19 4.05 2.41
C GLN A 157 14.33 3.75 1.17
N GLN A 158 14.43 2.55 0.60
CA GLN A 158 13.85 2.18 -0.69
C GLN A 158 13.22 0.77 -0.65
N SER A 159 12.24 0.54 0.23
CA SER A 159 11.56 -0.75 0.54
C SER A 159 11.14 -1.54 -0.69
N LEU A 160 10.67 -0.80 -1.67
CA LEU A 160 10.09 -1.38 -2.87
C LEU A 160 11.16 -1.57 -3.97
N GLN A 161 12.45 -1.41 -3.66
CA GLN A 161 13.57 -1.68 -4.57
C GLN A 161 14.09 -3.08 -4.48
N ASP A 162 13.89 -3.76 -3.36
CA ASP A 162 14.52 -5.05 -3.14
C ASP A 162 13.91 -6.06 -4.13
N PRO A 163 14.73 -6.63 -5.04
CA PRO A 163 14.28 -7.71 -5.92
C PRO A 163 13.67 -8.89 -5.15
N ALA A 164 14.07 -9.11 -3.89
CA ALA A 164 13.52 -10.15 -3.03
C ALA A 164 12.00 -10.01 -2.88
N LEU A 165 11.46 -8.80 -2.71
CA LEU A 165 10.02 -8.56 -2.61
C LEU A 165 9.27 -9.13 -3.81
N PHE A 166 9.74 -8.81 -5.02
CA PHE A 166 9.09 -9.20 -6.26
C PHE A 166 9.34 -10.67 -6.63
N SER A 167 10.28 -11.35 -5.97
CA SER A 167 10.43 -12.80 -6.10
C SER A 167 9.26 -13.58 -5.48
N HIS A 168 8.49 -12.93 -4.60
CA HIS A 168 7.30 -13.48 -3.97
C HIS A 168 5.99 -13.00 -4.62
N MET A 169 6.04 -12.04 -5.55
CA MET A 169 4.85 -11.54 -6.25
C MET A 169 4.76 -12.13 -7.66
N GLY A 170 3.58 -12.58 -8.05
CA GLY A 170 3.38 -13.16 -9.36
C GLY A 170 1.91 -13.39 -9.71
N PRO A 171 1.61 -14.07 -10.83
CA PRO A 171 0.25 -14.27 -11.30
C PRO A 171 -0.69 -15.04 -10.36
N GLN A 172 -0.15 -15.74 -9.36
CA GLN A 172 -0.91 -16.44 -8.31
C GLN A 172 -0.74 -15.80 -6.91
N SER A 173 -0.21 -14.58 -6.83
CA SER A 173 -0.09 -13.87 -5.55
C SER A 173 -1.28 -12.95 -5.31
N MET A 174 -1.65 -12.77 -4.04
CA MET A 174 -2.46 -11.65 -3.58
C MET A 174 -1.58 -10.55 -2.99
N VAL A 175 -1.86 -9.29 -3.30
CA VAL A 175 -1.13 -8.14 -2.74
C VAL A 175 -2.10 -7.19 -2.02
N PHE A 176 -1.78 -6.83 -0.78
CA PHE A 176 -2.35 -5.69 -0.07
C PHE A 176 -1.34 -4.54 -0.09
N GLU A 177 -1.67 -3.48 -0.82
CA GLU A 177 -0.87 -2.28 -0.98
C GLU A 177 -1.53 -1.12 -0.20
N LEU A 178 -0.97 -0.77 0.96
CA LEU A 178 -1.62 0.11 1.94
C LEU A 178 -1.12 1.56 1.86
N TYR A 179 -1.21 2.17 0.68
CA TYR A 179 -0.75 3.53 0.37
C TYR A 179 0.77 3.67 0.20
N ILE A 180 1.32 2.82 -0.65
CA ILE A 180 2.64 2.96 -1.27
C ILE A 180 2.86 4.40 -1.73
N ASP A 181 3.99 4.98 -1.35
CA ASP A 181 4.37 6.28 -1.87
C ASP A 181 4.51 6.22 -3.39
N PRO A 182 4.18 7.30 -4.12
CA PRO A 182 4.22 7.33 -5.58
C PRO A 182 5.68 7.32 -6.04
N TRP A 183 6.25 6.12 -6.17
CA TRP A 183 7.60 5.89 -6.62
C TRP A 183 7.59 4.95 -7.82
N GLU A 184 7.94 5.51 -8.98
CA GLU A 184 7.72 4.90 -10.31
C GLU A 184 8.23 3.46 -10.44
N PRO A 185 9.47 3.10 -10.02
CA PRO A 185 9.97 1.74 -10.22
C PRO A 185 9.21 0.69 -9.38
N ALA A 186 8.75 1.03 -8.17
CA ALA A 186 7.92 0.15 -7.37
C ALA A 186 6.58 -0.15 -8.04
N LEU A 187 5.90 0.92 -8.46
CA LEU A 187 4.60 0.82 -9.12
C LEU A 187 4.73 0.00 -10.40
N ARG A 188 5.75 0.28 -11.22
CA ARG A 188 6.04 -0.49 -12.43
C ARG A 188 6.25 -1.98 -12.12
N ARG A 189 7.04 -2.31 -11.10
CA ARG A 189 7.30 -3.72 -10.74
C ARG A 189 6.05 -4.41 -10.21
N LEU A 190 5.23 -3.74 -9.41
CA LEU A 190 3.95 -4.26 -8.94
C LEU A 190 3.01 -4.57 -10.11
N LEU A 191 2.87 -3.64 -11.06
CA LEU A 191 2.03 -3.86 -12.24
C LEU A 191 2.60 -4.97 -13.14
N LYS A 192 3.93 -5.12 -13.24
CA LYS A 192 4.59 -6.20 -14.00
C LYS A 192 4.47 -7.56 -13.32
N ALA A 193 4.47 -7.63 -11.99
CA ALA A 193 4.26 -8.86 -11.23
C ALA A 193 2.84 -9.41 -11.43
N ASP A 194 1.90 -8.53 -11.78
CA ASP A 194 0.58 -8.88 -12.28
C ASP A 194 -0.23 -9.79 -11.31
N PRO A 195 -0.35 -9.40 -10.02
CA PRO A 195 -0.91 -10.24 -8.96
C PRO A 195 -2.37 -10.60 -9.21
N LYS A 196 -2.79 -11.83 -8.96
CA LYS A 196 -4.16 -12.28 -9.25
C LYS A 196 -5.23 -11.40 -8.60
N LEU A 197 -4.98 -11.06 -7.33
CA LEU A 197 -5.83 -10.22 -6.51
C LEU A 197 -4.99 -9.09 -5.93
N LEU A 198 -5.44 -7.85 -6.12
CA LEU A 198 -4.79 -6.67 -5.57
C LEU A 198 -5.82 -5.88 -4.76
N VAL A 199 -5.53 -5.64 -3.50
CA VAL A 199 -6.22 -4.63 -2.70
C VAL A 199 -5.29 -3.46 -2.51
N GLY A 200 -5.63 -2.28 -3.04
CA GLY A 200 -4.71 -1.16 -2.94
C GLY A 200 -5.23 0.18 -3.45
N SER A 201 -4.34 1.16 -3.40
CA SER A 201 -4.59 2.58 -3.61
C SER A 201 -4.36 3.03 -5.06
N GLN A 202 -4.71 2.18 -6.03
CA GLN A 202 -4.66 2.46 -7.48
C GLN A 202 -3.23 2.74 -8.00
N PRO A 203 -2.31 1.75 -7.93
CA PRO A 203 -0.93 1.92 -8.38
C PRO A 203 -0.81 2.35 -9.85
N GLU A 204 -1.74 1.94 -10.70
CA GLU A 204 -1.83 2.32 -12.11
C GLU A 204 -2.06 3.82 -12.31
N LYS A 205 -2.93 4.43 -11.51
CA LYS A 205 -3.18 5.88 -11.58
C LYS A 205 -2.01 6.68 -11.02
N LYS A 206 -1.38 6.18 -9.96
CA LYS A 206 -0.17 6.78 -9.39
C LYS A 206 0.95 6.78 -10.42
N LEU A 207 1.18 5.67 -11.11
CA LEU A 207 2.19 5.57 -12.16
C LEU A 207 1.85 6.50 -13.33
N LEU A 208 0.59 6.53 -13.77
CA LEU A 208 0.15 7.44 -14.84
C LEU A 208 0.44 8.90 -14.49
N SER A 209 0.17 9.30 -13.24
CA SER A 209 0.39 10.66 -12.76
C SER A 209 1.88 11.02 -12.76
N LEU A 210 2.74 10.09 -12.36
CA LEU A 210 4.20 10.27 -12.40
C LEU A 210 4.72 10.39 -13.83
N VAL A 211 4.28 9.51 -14.74
CA VAL A 211 4.67 9.52 -16.15
C VAL A 211 4.23 10.82 -16.83
N GLN A 212 3.06 11.36 -16.49
CA GLN A 212 2.58 12.64 -17.00
C GLN A 212 3.37 13.84 -16.44
N ALA A 213 3.72 13.80 -15.16
CA ALA A 213 4.46 14.88 -14.51
C ALA A 213 5.95 14.89 -14.89
N PHE A 214 6.53 13.70 -15.12
CA PHE A 214 7.95 13.50 -15.40
C PHE A 214 8.15 12.51 -16.56
N PRO A 215 7.91 12.94 -17.81
CA PRO A 215 8.13 12.11 -19.00
C PRO A 215 9.55 11.54 -19.04
N SER A 216 9.67 10.24 -19.30
CA SER A 216 10.95 9.52 -19.36
C SER A 216 11.01 8.62 -20.60
N ALA A 217 12.20 8.07 -20.90
CA ALA A 217 12.39 7.19 -22.06
C ALA A 217 11.51 5.92 -22.01
N THR A 218 11.02 5.52 -20.83
CA THR A 218 10.17 4.34 -20.64
C THR A 218 8.67 4.68 -20.65
N GLU A 219 8.29 5.93 -20.92
CA GLU A 219 6.90 6.39 -20.89
C GLU A 219 5.96 5.54 -21.78
N CYS A 220 6.40 5.19 -22.99
CA CYS A 220 5.60 4.38 -23.91
C CYS A 220 5.30 3.00 -23.29
N ASP A 221 6.31 2.37 -22.69
CA ASP A 221 6.19 1.07 -22.03
C ASP A 221 5.29 1.15 -20.80
N ASP A 222 5.39 2.22 -20.01
CA ASP A 222 4.55 2.42 -18.83
C ASP A 222 3.09 2.63 -19.21
N ARG A 223 2.81 3.42 -20.24
CA ARG A 223 1.44 3.62 -20.74
C ARG A 223 0.85 2.32 -21.28
N ALA A 224 1.64 1.51 -21.98
CA ALA A 224 1.22 0.19 -22.44
C ALA A 224 0.93 -0.75 -21.26
N LEU A 225 1.77 -0.74 -20.21
CA LEU A 225 1.59 -1.51 -19.00
C LEU A 225 0.32 -1.11 -18.24
N ILE A 226 0.08 0.18 -18.03
CA ILE A 226 -1.13 0.72 -17.39
C ILE A 226 -2.37 0.32 -18.19
N LYS A 227 -2.36 0.52 -19.51
CA LYS A 227 -3.48 0.18 -20.38
C LYS A 227 -3.78 -1.33 -20.36
N LYS A 228 -2.74 -2.16 -20.32
CA LYS A 228 -2.91 -3.62 -20.16
C LYS A 228 -3.58 -3.94 -18.83
N PHE A 229 -3.06 -3.38 -17.74
CA PHE A 229 -3.58 -3.60 -16.39
C PHE A 229 -5.06 -3.22 -16.27
N ASP A 230 -5.45 -2.04 -16.79
CA ASP A 230 -6.84 -1.57 -16.78
C ASP A 230 -7.77 -2.43 -17.65
N LYS A 231 -7.26 -2.96 -18.77
CA LYS A 231 -8.07 -3.75 -19.70
C LYS A 231 -8.37 -5.15 -19.16
N GLU A 232 -7.44 -5.76 -18.45
CA GLU A 232 -7.53 -7.16 -18.02
C GLU A 232 -8.19 -7.33 -16.65
N ARG A 233 -8.59 -6.22 -16.01
CA ARG A 233 -9.03 -6.24 -14.61
C ARG A 233 -10.31 -5.46 -14.39
N ALA A 234 -11.17 -6.03 -13.56
CA ALA A 234 -12.25 -5.31 -12.93
C ALA A 234 -11.87 -4.90 -11.50
N SER A 235 -12.54 -3.87 -11.00
CA SER A 235 -12.32 -3.41 -9.63
C SER A 235 -13.58 -2.84 -8.99
N TYR A 236 -13.64 -2.93 -7.66
CA TYR A 236 -14.57 -2.19 -6.82
C TYR A 236 -13.79 -1.40 -5.77
N TYR A 237 -14.31 -0.25 -5.36
CA TYR A 237 -13.84 0.38 -4.14
C TYR A 237 -14.16 -0.52 -2.94
N LEU A 238 -13.28 -0.52 -1.95
CA LEU A 238 -13.61 -1.16 -0.68
C LEU A 238 -14.86 -0.49 -0.09
N PRO A 239 -15.77 -1.28 0.50
CA PRO A 239 -16.91 -0.73 1.21
C PRO A 239 -16.47 0.23 2.31
N GLN A 240 -17.35 1.18 2.66
CA GLN A 240 -17.07 2.13 3.73
C GLN A 240 -16.98 1.41 5.08
N PHE A 241 -15.99 1.78 5.89
CA PHE A 241 -15.83 1.28 7.24
C PHE A 241 -16.46 2.25 8.23
N ASP A 242 -17.61 1.86 8.77
CA ASP A 242 -18.51 2.74 9.51
C ASP A 242 -17.86 3.39 10.73
N GLU A 243 -16.94 2.69 11.39
CA GLU A 243 -16.30 3.18 12.61
C GLU A 243 -15.24 4.26 12.35
N ASP A 244 -14.66 4.29 11.14
CA ASP A 244 -13.62 5.25 10.75
C ASP A 244 -13.45 5.27 9.22
N LEU A 245 -13.96 6.34 8.60
CA LEU A 245 -14.07 6.44 7.14
C LEU A 245 -12.71 6.44 6.45
N GLY A 246 -11.66 6.90 7.14
CA GLY A 246 -10.31 7.04 6.59
C GLY A 246 -9.50 5.75 6.57
N ILE A 247 -10.03 4.63 7.08
CA ILE A 247 -9.25 3.38 7.19
C ILE A 247 -9.02 2.75 5.82
N PHE A 248 -10.07 2.64 5.00
CA PHE A 248 -10.01 2.01 3.68
C PHE A 248 -10.31 2.98 2.54
N GLU A 249 -10.35 4.29 2.83
CA GLU A 249 -10.70 5.33 1.87
C GLU A 249 -9.81 5.28 0.62
N GLY A 250 -10.42 5.15 -0.55
CA GLY A 250 -9.71 5.12 -1.82
C GLY A 250 -8.99 3.81 -2.14
N LEU A 251 -9.05 2.81 -1.26
CA LEU A 251 -8.61 1.46 -1.58
C LEU A 251 -9.63 0.77 -2.48
N ARG A 252 -9.13 -0.08 -3.38
CA ARG A 252 -9.92 -0.89 -4.30
C ARG A 252 -9.48 -2.34 -4.20
N VAL A 253 -10.44 -3.24 -4.42
CA VAL A 253 -10.18 -4.64 -4.73
C VAL A 253 -10.22 -4.80 -6.24
N CYS A 254 -9.14 -5.31 -6.80
CA CYS A 254 -8.92 -5.50 -8.23
C CYS A 254 -8.59 -6.97 -8.49
N TRP A 255 -9.29 -7.59 -9.44
CA TRP A 255 -9.07 -8.99 -9.84
C TRP A 255 -9.00 -9.09 -11.36
N LYS A 256 -8.40 -10.17 -11.85
CA LYS A 256 -8.41 -10.47 -13.29
C LYS A 256 -9.76 -11.03 -13.71
N GLU A 257 -10.31 -10.53 -14.80
CA GLU A 257 -11.49 -11.16 -15.40
C GLU A 257 -11.06 -12.38 -16.23
N PRO A 258 -11.85 -13.47 -16.23
CA PRO A 258 -11.63 -14.56 -17.17
C PRO A 258 -11.65 -13.99 -18.59
N VAL A 259 -10.68 -14.38 -19.41
CA VAL A 259 -10.73 -14.04 -20.83
C VAL A 259 -11.81 -14.93 -21.44
N ASP A 260 -12.96 -14.36 -21.81
CA ASP A 260 -13.98 -15.11 -22.54
C ASP A 260 -13.38 -15.65 -23.85
N ASP A 261 -13.12 -16.95 -23.88
CA ASP A 261 -12.56 -17.68 -25.03
C ASP A 261 -13.41 -17.54 -26.32
N GLU A 262 -14.69 -17.15 -26.20
CA GLU A 262 -15.56 -16.89 -27.34
C GLU A 262 -15.07 -15.73 -28.23
N SER A 263 -14.32 -14.78 -27.67
CA SER A 263 -13.75 -13.67 -28.43
C SER A 263 -12.53 -14.06 -29.30
N GLN A 264 -11.88 -15.20 -29.01
CA GLN A 264 -10.78 -15.71 -29.84
C GLN A 264 -11.23 -16.64 -30.97
N ILE A 265 -12.41 -17.27 -30.85
CA ILE A 265 -12.98 -18.12 -31.90
C ILE A 265 -13.48 -17.25 -33.07
N SER A 266 -14.05 -16.08 -32.78
CA SER A 266 -14.50 -15.12 -33.80
C SER A 266 -13.33 -14.59 -34.66
N ALA A 267 -12.18 -14.30 -34.05
CA ALA A 267 -11.01 -13.75 -34.76
C ALA A 267 -10.26 -14.79 -35.64
N LYS A 268 -10.40 -16.09 -35.36
CA LYS A 268 -9.85 -17.16 -36.22
C LYS A 268 -10.82 -17.60 -37.33
N ALA A 269 -12.11 -17.34 -37.20
CA ALA A 269 -13.10 -17.65 -38.24
C ALA A 269 -13.10 -16.64 -39.40
N THR A 270 -12.55 -15.43 -39.21
CA THR A 270 -12.49 -14.39 -40.25
C THR A 270 -11.20 -14.37 -41.08
N SER A 271 -10.21 -15.23 -40.77
CA SER A 271 -8.95 -15.31 -41.52
C SER A 271 -8.89 -16.46 -42.54
N PHE A 272 -10.01 -17.17 -42.75
CA PHE A 272 -10.14 -18.26 -43.72
C PHE A 272 -11.26 -18.05 -44.76
N LEU A 273 -11.63 -16.79 -45.02
CA LEU A 273 -12.49 -16.42 -46.15
C LEU A 273 -11.81 -15.40 -47.06
#